data_AF-A0AAU4B6C3-F1
#
_entry.id   AF-A0AAU4B6C3-F1
#
_cell.length_a   1.000
_cell.length_b   1.000
_cell.length_c   1.000
_cell.angle_alpha   90.00
_cell.angle_beta   90.00
_cell.angle_gamma   90.00
#
_symmetry.space_group_name_H-M   'P 1'
#
loop_
_entity.id
_entity.type
_entity.pdbx_description
1 polymer ?
#
loop_
_entity_poly.entity_id
_entity_poly.type
_entity_poly.pdbx_seq_one_letter_code
_entity_poly.pdbx_strand_id
1 'polypeptide(L)'
;MSVYGEGVFDDFVSVNAPFPDAYPDDPDSSVRGATANARLMGEEDEYDASELLVGWADTVDANVLCWRMTGPDPDRWTTVIFGAGDPWTELDCGMVELLCRWATNRIPYFGVAQMELPYQGSRFLRSRDIKSLRRQGVDAWGGDPAT
;
A
#
# COMPACT_ATOMS: atom_id res chain seq x y z
N MET A 1 -12.88 6.64 -11.53
CA MET A 1 -11.93 5.68 -10.92
C MET A 1 -11.81 4.41 -11.79
N SER A 2 -11.05 4.46 -12.88
CA SER A 2 -10.80 3.28 -13.75
C SER A 2 -9.31 3.05 -14.06
N VAL A 3 -8.43 3.87 -13.48
CA VAL A 3 -7.01 3.94 -13.87
C VAL A 3 -6.10 3.19 -12.89
N TYR A 4 -6.45 3.17 -11.60
CA TYR A 4 -5.68 2.45 -10.58
C TYR A 4 -6.53 1.31 -10.03
N GLY A 5 -6.00 0.10 -10.18
CA GLY A 5 -6.51 -1.13 -9.57
C GLY A 5 -5.34 -1.83 -8.87
N GLU A 6 -5.58 -3.05 -8.42
CA GLU A 6 -4.56 -3.86 -7.77
C GLU A 6 -3.25 -3.95 -8.57
N GLY A 7 -2.12 -3.76 -7.90
CA GLY A 7 -0.81 -3.80 -8.50
C GLY A 7 0.28 -3.39 -7.53
N VAL A 8 1.49 -3.28 -8.04
CA VAL A 8 2.68 -3.06 -7.22
C VAL A 8 3.50 -1.92 -7.80
N PHE A 9 4.05 -1.07 -6.93
CA PHE A 9 5.05 -0.05 -7.26
C PHE A 9 6.44 -0.56 -6.90
N ASP A 10 7.33 -0.69 -7.87
CA ASP A 10 8.75 -1.09 -7.73
C ASP A 10 9.03 -2.34 -6.89
N ASP A 11 8.15 -3.34 -6.96
CA ASP A 11 8.18 -4.52 -6.08
C ASP A 11 8.14 -4.20 -4.57
N PHE A 12 7.73 -2.98 -4.21
CA PHE A 12 7.77 -2.45 -2.84
C PHE A 12 6.38 -2.21 -2.25
N VAL A 13 5.54 -1.37 -2.89
CA VAL A 13 4.17 -1.10 -2.40
C VAL A 13 3.17 -1.91 -3.19
N SER A 14 2.41 -2.75 -2.50
CA SER A 14 1.32 -3.51 -3.08
C SER A 14 0.00 -2.81 -2.80
N VAL A 15 -0.66 -2.28 -3.83
CA VAL A 15 -2.04 -1.78 -3.76
C VAL A 15 -2.99 -2.98 -3.81
N ASN A 16 -3.76 -3.17 -2.75
CA ASN A 16 -4.59 -4.34 -2.56
C ASN A 16 -5.85 -4.33 -3.44
N ALA A 17 -6.37 -5.53 -3.72
CA ALA A 17 -7.59 -5.67 -4.48
C ALA A 17 -8.77 -5.09 -3.69
N PRO A 18 -9.60 -4.22 -4.28
CA PRO A 18 -10.72 -3.59 -3.58
C PRO A 18 -11.86 -4.56 -3.27
N PHE A 19 -11.85 -5.76 -3.87
CA PHE A 19 -12.89 -6.76 -3.71
C PHE A 19 -12.45 -7.83 -2.70
N PRO A 20 -13.27 -8.15 -1.69
CA PRO A 20 -12.92 -9.13 -0.65
C PRO A 20 -12.72 -10.54 -1.20
N ASP A 21 -13.37 -10.87 -2.31
CA ASP A 21 -13.32 -12.21 -2.94
C ASP A 21 -12.38 -12.26 -4.15
N ALA A 22 -11.52 -11.24 -4.34
CA ALA A 22 -10.52 -11.26 -5.40
C ALA A 22 -9.58 -12.45 -5.27
N TYR A 23 -9.31 -12.86 -4.03
CA TYR A 23 -8.42 -13.95 -3.65
C TYR A 23 -9.08 -14.86 -2.60
N PRO A 24 -9.92 -15.82 -3.02
CA PRO A 24 -10.63 -16.70 -2.10
C PRO A 24 -9.70 -17.56 -1.23
N ASP A 25 -8.54 -17.95 -1.80
CA ASP A 25 -7.53 -18.77 -1.13
C ASP A 25 -6.51 -17.94 -0.33
N ASP A 26 -6.57 -16.62 -0.45
CA ASP A 26 -5.66 -15.68 0.21
C ASP A 26 -6.41 -14.37 0.53
N PRO A 27 -7.33 -14.40 1.51
CA PRO A 27 -8.18 -13.26 1.86
C PRO A 27 -7.37 -12.06 2.37
N ASP A 28 -6.15 -12.29 2.84
CA ASP A 28 -5.25 -11.28 3.37
C ASP A 28 -4.72 -10.35 2.27
N SER A 29 -4.62 -10.85 1.04
CA SER A 29 -4.25 -10.10 -0.18
C SER A 29 -5.33 -9.12 -0.72
N SER A 30 -6.34 -8.78 0.08
CA SER A 30 -7.44 -7.87 -0.29
C SER A 30 -7.53 -6.69 0.68
N VAL A 31 -8.27 -5.65 0.31
CA VAL A 31 -8.61 -4.54 1.21
C VAL A 31 -9.25 -5.04 2.51
N ARG A 32 -10.01 -6.15 2.48
CA ARG A 32 -10.59 -6.75 3.69
C ARG A 32 -9.50 -7.28 4.62
N GLY A 33 -8.54 -8.00 4.06
CA GLY A 33 -7.37 -8.53 4.76
C GLY A 33 -6.52 -7.44 5.38
N ALA A 34 -6.09 -6.49 4.54
CA ALA A 34 -5.32 -5.32 4.98
C ALA A 34 -6.06 -4.49 6.05
N THR A 35 -7.38 -4.36 5.94
CA THR A 35 -8.20 -3.69 6.98
C THR A 35 -8.21 -4.47 8.30
N ALA A 36 -8.34 -5.80 8.25
CA ALA A 36 -8.28 -6.62 9.45
C ALA A 36 -6.91 -6.52 10.13
N ASN A 37 -5.83 -6.58 9.34
CA ASN A 37 -4.46 -6.42 9.82
C ASN A 37 -4.23 -5.03 10.44
N ALA A 38 -4.61 -3.96 9.74
CA ALA A 38 -4.51 -2.58 10.23
C ALA A 38 -5.21 -2.38 11.58
N ARG A 39 -6.41 -2.93 11.74
CA ARG A 39 -7.19 -2.84 12.98
C ARG A 39 -6.53 -3.61 14.10
N LEU A 40 -6.07 -4.83 13.83
CA LEU A 40 -5.34 -5.64 14.80
C LEU A 40 -4.09 -4.91 15.29
N MET A 41 -3.26 -4.40 14.38
CA MET A 41 -2.06 -3.63 14.73
C MET A 41 -2.42 -2.36 15.52
N GLY A 42 -3.49 -1.65 15.11
CA GLY A 42 -3.95 -0.47 15.82
C GLY A 42 -4.45 -0.79 17.23
N GLU A 43 -5.09 -1.94 17.43
CA GLU A 43 -5.49 -2.42 18.76
C GLU A 43 -4.27 -2.78 19.63
N GLU A 44 -3.28 -3.47 19.07
CA GLU A 44 -2.05 -3.88 19.77
C GLU A 44 -1.18 -2.69 20.20
N ASP A 45 -1.12 -1.65 19.37
CA ASP A 45 -0.35 -0.42 19.62
C ASP A 45 -1.17 0.69 20.32
N GLU A 46 -2.41 0.40 20.73
CA GLU A 46 -3.32 1.35 21.37
C GLU A 46 -3.58 2.62 20.53
N TYR A 47 -3.59 2.48 19.20
CA TYR A 47 -3.96 3.56 18.28
C TYR A 47 -5.43 3.97 18.46
N ASP A 48 -5.67 5.27 18.62
CA ASP A 48 -7.00 5.81 18.84
C ASP A 48 -7.92 5.62 17.62
N ALA A 49 -9.08 5.03 17.87
CA ALA A 49 -10.09 4.71 16.87
C ALA A 49 -9.58 3.76 15.76
N SER A 50 -8.85 2.70 16.15
CA SER A 50 -8.35 1.67 15.22
C SER A 50 -9.47 1.06 14.36
N GLU A 51 -10.70 0.95 14.86
CA GLU A 51 -11.87 0.49 14.11
C GLU A 51 -12.21 1.35 12.88
N LEU A 52 -11.75 2.61 12.86
CA LEU A 52 -11.92 3.54 11.75
C LEU A 52 -10.87 3.39 10.66
N LEU A 53 -9.91 2.47 10.82
CA LEU A 53 -8.90 2.18 9.81
C LEU A 53 -9.47 1.29 8.69
N VAL A 54 -9.09 1.61 7.45
CA VAL A 54 -9.37 0.83 6.24
C VAL A 54 -8.05 0.65 5.48
N GLY A 55 -7.49 -0.55 5.50
CA GLY A 55 -6.23 -0.88 4.83
C GLY A 55 -6.39 -0.94 3.32
N TRP A 56 -5.46 -0.35 2.57
CA TRP A 56 -5.52 -0.30 1.10
C TRP A 56 -4.20 -0.67 0.41
N ALA A 57 -3.07 -0.65 1.11
CA ALA A 57 -1.81 -1.18 0.61
C ALA A 57 -0.92 -1.69 1.74
N ASP A 58 0.04 -2.52 1.37
CA ASP A 58 1.11 -3.00 2.24
C ASP A 58 2.46 -2.78 1.56
N THR A 59 3.54 -2.65 2.34
CA THR A 59 4.91 -2.63 1.82
C THR A 59 5.66 -3.90 2.16
N VAL A 60 6.75 -4.17 1.43
CA VAL A 60 7.66 -5.30 1.71
C VAL A 60 8.28 -5.26 3.11
N ASP A 61 8.41 -4.07 3.70
CA ASP A 61 8.91 -3.88 5.07
C ASP A 61 7.84 -4.07 6.15
N ALA A 62 6.73 -4.74 5.81
CA ALA A 62 5.59 -4.98 6.69
C ALA A 62 4.91 -3.68 7.19
N ASN A 63 4.96 -2.61 6.39
CA ASN A 63 4.15 -1.43 6.67
C ASN A 63 2.75 -1.63 6.11
N VAL A 64 1.73 -1.17 6.84
CA VAL A 64 0.35 -1.13 6.38
C VAL A 64 -0.04 0.33 6.12
N LEU A 65 -0.61 0.58 4.94
CA LEU A 65 -1.14 1.87 4.55
C LEU A 65 -2.66 1.83 4.62
N CYS A 66 -3.20 2.75 5.41
CA CYS A 66 -4.62 2.81 5.75
C CYS A 66 -5.21 4.15 5.36
N TRP A 67 -6.53 4.20 5.20
CA TRP A 67 -7.30 5.41 5.39
C TRP A 67 -7.80 5.47 6.82
N ARG A 68 -7.85 6.65 7.42
CA ARG A 68 -8.64 6.91 8.63
C ARG A 68 -9.99 7.48 8.22
N MET A 69 -11.08 6.79 8.59
CA MET A 69 -12.44 7.25 8.33
C MET A 69 -12.79 8.45 9.22
N THR A 70 -12.55 9.67 8.75
CA THR A 70 -12.88 10.92 9.46
C THR A 70 -14.36 11.33 9.31
N GLY A 71 -15.13 10.63 8.48
CA GLY A 71 -16.54 10.91 8.20
C GLY A 71 -17.11 10.02 7.09
N PRO A 72 -18.33 10.29 6.59
CA PRO A 72 -18.97 9.46 5.57
C PRO A 72 -18.45 9.68 4.14
N ASP A 73 -17.67 10.76 3.92
CA ASP A 73 -17.14 11.15 2.62
C ASP A 73 -15.71 10.58 2.43
N PRO A 74 -15.52 9.53 1.61
CA PRO A 74 -14.22 8.88 1.45
C PRO A 74 -13.17 9.77 0.81
N ASP A 75 -13.57 10.81 0.07
CA ASP A 75 -12.63 11.78 -0.52
C ASP A 75 -11.95 12.66 0.55
N ARG A 76 -12.45 12.63 1.80
CA ARG A 76 -11.87 13.34 2.95
C ARG A 76 -11.02 12.46 3.86
N TRP A 77 -10.94 11.16 3.58
CA TRP A 77 -10.16 10.26 4.40
C TRP A 77 -8.67 10.46 4.14
N THR A 78 -7.92 10.67 5.21
CA THR A 78 -6.47 10.84 5.17
C THR A 78 -5.76 9.51 5.25
N THR A 79 -4.56 9.46 4.68
CA THR A 79 -3.72 8.26 4.78
C THR A 79 -3.06 8.20 6.15
N VAL A 80 -3.01 7.01 6.72
CA VAL A 80 -2.20 6.70 7.90
C VAL A 80 -1.22 5.60 7.51
N ILE A 81 0.05 5.78 7.85
CA ILE A 81 1.09 4.77 7.65
C ILE A 81 1.50 4.23 9.00
N PHE A 82 1.59 2.90 9.07
CA PHE A 82 2.15 2.20 10.20
C PHE A 82 3.21 1.22 9.74
N GLY A 83 4.32 1.16 10.46
CA GLY A 83 5.43 0.25 10.20
C GLY A 83 5.88 -0.45 11.45
N ALA A 84 6.37 -1.68 11.32
CA ALA A 84 6.84 -2.46 12.45
C ALA A 84 8.01 -1.73 13.17
N GLY A 85 7.72 -1.16 14.34
CA GLY A 85 8.69 -0.43 15.16
C GLY A 85 8.68 1.10 14.99
N ASP A 86 7.80 1.64 14.13
CA ASP A 86 7.64 3.08 13.90
C ASP A 86 6.28 3.59 14.41
N PRO A 87 6.17 4.85 14.86
CA PRO A 87 4.90 5.42 15.29
C PRO A 87 3.93 5.62 14.12
N TRP A 88 2.64 5.40 14.40
CA TRP A 88 1.53 5.72 13.50
C TRP A 88 1.63 7.17 13.01
N THR A 89 1.69 7.35 11.70
CA THR A 89 1.87 8.67 11.08
C THR A 89 0.69 9.00 10.18
N GLU A 90 -0.07 10.03 10.55
CA GLU A 90 -1.15 10.58 9.71
C GLU A 90 -0.58 11.54 8.66
N LEU A 91 -1.07 11.42 7.43
CA LEU A 91 -0.70 12.24 6.29
C LEU A 91 -1.87 13.12 5.87
N ASP A 92 -1.61 14.38 5.59
CA ASP A 92 -2.58 15.32 5.01
C ASP A 92 -2.80 15.06 3.49
N CYS A 93 -2.94 13.78 3.12
CA CYS A 93 -3.28 13.38 1.77
C CYS A 93 -3.94 11.99 1.74
N GLY A 94 -4.79 11.75 0.74
CA GLY A 94 -5.36 10.42 0.49
C GLY A 94 -4.46 9.53 -0.37
N MET A 95 -4.87 8.27 -0.54
CA MET A 95 -4.18 7.25 -1.36
C MET A 95 -3.68 7.78 -2.72
N VAL A 96 -4.54 8.41 -3.52
CA VAL A 96 -4.16 8.83 -4.89
C VAL A 96 -3.01 9.83 -4.88
N GLU A 97 -3.06 10.81 -3.98
CA GLU A 97 -2.00 11.80 -3.87
C GLU A 97 -0.71 11.16 -3.34
N LEU A 98 -0.78 10.26 -2.35
CA LEU A 98 0.39 9.54 -1.88
C LEU A 98 1.03 8.70 -2.99
N LEU A 99 0.24 7.95 -3.77
CA LEU A 99 0.73 7.16 -4.91
C LEU A 99 1.30 8.05 -6.02
N CYS A 100 0.74 9.24 -6.27
CA CYS A 100 1.33 10.21 -7.20
C CYS A 100 2.67 10.75 -6.70
N ARG A 101 2.80 11.04 -5.39
CA ARG A 101 4.08 11.41 -4.77
C ARG A 101 5.09 10.27 -4.88
N TRP A 102 4.64 9.02 -4.73
CA TRP A 102 5.44 7.82 -4.93
C TRP A 102 5.95 7.69 -6.37
N ALA A 103 5.03 7.77 -7.34
CA ALA A 103 5.33 7.74 -8.77
C ALA A 103 6.35 8.79 -9.21
N THR A 104 6.34 9.95 -8.55
CA THR A 104 7.20 11.09 -8.88
C THR A 104 8.43 11.24 -7.98
N ASN A 105 8.69 10.29 -7.08
CA ASN A 105 9.77 10.34 -6.10
C ASN A 105 9.77 11.64 -5.26
N ARG A 106 8.57 12.05 -4.82
CA ARG A 106 8.31 13.25 -3.99
C ARG A 106 7.71 12.88 -2.63
N ILE A 107 8.02 11.69 -2.14
CA ILE A 107 7.51 11.24 -0.86
C ILE A 107 8.23 12.03 0.25
N PRO A 108 7.51 12.67 1.19
CA PRO A 108 8.14 13.26 2.34
C PRO A 108 8.94 12.20 3.11
N TYR A 109 10.02 12.62 3.76
CA TYR A 109 10.72 11.77 4.73
C TYR A 109 9.80 11.56 5.92
N PHE A 110 8.95 10.54 5.85
CA PHE A 110 8.29 10.00 7.02
C PHE A 110 9.33 9.13 7.71
N GLY A 111 9.35 9.09 9.05
CA GLY A 111 10.31 8.25 9.78
C GLY A 111 10.24 6.75 9.45
N VAL A 112 9.30 6.34 8.58
CA VAL A 112 9.25 5.04 7.93
C VAL A 112 10.60 4.72 7.32
N ALA A 113 11.18 3.60 7.77
CA ALA A 113 12.44 3.07 7.29
C ALA A 113 12.65 3.38 5.80
N GLN A 114 13.76 4.08 5.52
CA GLN A 114 14.27 4.46 4.20
C GLN A 114 13.50 3.81 3.05
N MET A 115 12.41 4.44 2.61
CA MET A 115 11.73 4.08 1.37
C MET A 115 12.58 4.52 0.17
N GLU A 116 13.84 4.10 0.15
CA GLU A 116 14.75 4.25 -0.97
C GLU A 116 14.19 3.40 -2.10
N LEU A 117 13.48 4.06 -3.01
CA LEU A 117 12.98 3.41 -4.20
C LEU A 117 14.18 2.89 -5.00
N PRO A 118 14.15 1.61 -5.44
CA PRO A 118 15.27 1.02 -6.16
C PRO A 118 15.51 1.63 -7.55
N TYR A 119 14.68 2.58 -8.00
CA TYR A 119 14.73 3.18 -9.33
C TYR A 119 14.55 4.72 -9.29
N GLN A 120 15.12 5.45 -10.27
CA GLN A 120 14.83 6.87 -10.48
C GLN A 120 13.40 7.04 -11.02
N GLY A 121 12.44 7.12 -10.10
CA GLY A 121 11.01 7.15 -10.39
C GLY A 121 10.37 5.77 -10.26
N SER A 122 9.07 5.73 -9.98
CA SER A 122 8.39 4.48 -9.66
C SER A 122 7.66 3.86 -10.84
N ARG A 123 7.86 2.56 -11.04
CA ARG A 123 7.16 1.74 -12.03
C ARG A 123 5.97 1.06 -11.35
N PHE A 124 4.78 1.26 -11.92
CA PHE A 124 3.58 0.53 -11.51
C PHE A 124 3.32 -0.63 -12.47
N LEU A 125 3.17 -1.84 -11.92
CA LEU A 125 2.73 -3.02 -12.64
C LEU A 125 1.45 -3.56 -12.01
N ARG A 126 0.44 -3.83 -12.84
CA ARG A 126 -0.80 -4.45 -12.34
C ARG A 126 -0.53 -5.89 -11.93
N SER A 127 -1.19 -6.36 -10.87
CA SER A 127 -1.02 -7.73 -10.38
C SER A 127 -1.28 -8.79 -11.44
N ARG A 128 -2.26 -8.56 -12.32
CA ARG A 128 -2.56 -9.47 -13.44
C ARG A 128 -1.41 -9.59 -14.44
N ASP A 129 -0.70 -8.49 -14.68
CA ASP A 129 0.39 -8.42 -15.64
C ASP A 129 1.64 -9.10 -15.02
N ILE A 130 1.92 -8.85 -13.73
CA ILE A 130 2.95 -9.57 -12.96
C ILE A 130 2.71 -11.07 -12.97
N LYS A 131 1.49 -11.53 -12.65
CA LYS A 131 1.11 -12.95 -12.65
C LYS A 131 1.27 -13.57 -14.05
N SER A 132 0.94 -12.83 -15.11
CA SER A 132 1.12 -13.28 -16.49
C SER A 132 2.59 -13.48 -16.85
N LEU A 133 3.46 -12.53 -16.49
CA LEU A 133 4.91 -12.61 -16.73
C LEU A 133 5.56 -13.74 -15.94
N ARG A 134 5.23 -13.88 -14.65
CA ARG A 134 5.73 -14.97 -13.80
C ARG A 134 5.35 -16.36 -14.34
N ARG A 135 4.14 -16.54 -14.87
CA ARG A 135 3.71 -17.80 -15.52
C ARG A 135 4.52 -18.13 -16.78
N GLN A 136 5.11 -17.14 -17.44
CA GLN A 136 5.97 -17.30 -18.61
C GLN A 136 7.44 -17.48 -18.22
N GLY A 137 7.78 -17.50 -16.92
CA GLY A 137 9.17 -17.54 -16.45
C GLY A 137 9.92 -16.22 -16.65
N VAL A 138 9.20 -15.12 -16.89
CA VAL A 138 9.77 -13.78 -17.06
C VAL A 138 9.69 -13.03 -15.74
N ASP A 139 10.82 -12.45 -15.33
CA ASP A 139 10.84 -11.51 -14.23
C ASP A 139 10.06 -10.24 -14.62
N ALA A 140 9.06 -9.90 -13.81
CA ALA A 140 8.19 -8.76 -14.06
C ALA A 140 8.92 -7.42 -13.92
N TRP A 141 9.99 -7.38 -13.14
CA TRP A 141 10.73 -6.16 -12.83
C TRP A 141 12.01 -6.00 -13.67
N GLY A 142 12.48 -7.09 -14.29
CA GLY A 142 13.73 -7.15 -15.05
C GLY A 142 14.97 -7.17 -14.14
N GLY A 143 16.08 -7.72 -14.65
CA GLY A 143 17.35 -7.83 -13.91
C GLY A 143 17.87 -6.49 -13.36
N ASP A 144 18.77 -6.60 -12.38
CA ASP A 144 19.18 -5.58 -11.39
C ASP A 144 19.09 -4.10 -11.83
N PRO A 145 18.65 -3.20 -10.92
CA PRO A 145 18.63 -1.77 -11.18
C PRO A 145 19.98 -1.29 -11.71
N ALA A 146 19.96 -0.43 -12.74
CA ALA A 146 21.17 0.19 -13.24
C ALA A 146 21.88 0.94 -12.10
N THR A 147 23.07 0.45 -11.73
CA THR A 147 24.08 1.15 -10.91
C THR A 147 24.34 2.57 -11.38
#